data_AF-A0AAD8NRG4-F1
#
_entry.id   AF-A0AAD8NRG4-F1
#
_cell.length_a   1.000
_cell.length_b   1.000
_cell.length_c   1.000
_cell.angle_alpha   90.00
_cell.angle_beta   90.00
_cell.angle_gamma   90.00
#
_symmetry.space_group_name_H-M   'P 1'
#
loop_
_entity.id
_entity.type
_entity.pdbx_description
1 polymer ?
#
loop_
_entity_poly.entity_id
_entity_poly.type
_entity_poly.pdbx_seq_one_letter_code
_entity_poly.pdbx_strand_id
1 'polypeptide(L)'
;MSKSATAQNLPADVTQLIDQLERHCLAPDGSLITKSVYNDLQLAREEMSRERLRYLEAMAIYCEAIGMVEDYQQAVSVANLGGIRDKPGLHANLGLKNSPQVYEALEHRLVVAEAAQRLRLPLISKDGDVHEEEIEKMSVLSRSSLDSTNTSITISSNSSNYTNISSVYTGGSTNNVFPTNASDTGDPSVGGVPNRFLGITPGYLWQTQVQHAPLAMDVAEYQMPLLREIEFRLKSKCDKLADAFIDDLDKSTANQSSSARLPERVKLIIEEIEREEGALREDLYSADRKFAEYYNVLEQILGVLIKLVKDLKLQHQHQYDELQKTWLCKRCETMSAKLRALEHILLLETYTQDSVPALHKIRKYLVEATEEASLAYNKAVTRLREYQGVDPHFDTIARQYQDMVKKLENMQWTIHQVEMDLNRLPSS
;
A
#
# COMPACT_ATOMS: atom_id res chain seq x y z
N MET A 1 45.98 -23.69 -17.12
CA MET A 1 46.53 -24.61 -18.14
C MET A 1 46.07 -24.14 -19.52
N SER A 2 46.87 -23.32 -20.19
CA SER A 2 46.70 -22.99 -21.62
C SER A 2 48.03 -22.44 -22.13
N LYS A 3 48.97 -23.34 -22.44
CA LYS A 3 50.15 -22.99 -23.24
C LYS A 3 49.64 -22.67 -24.65
N SER A 4 49.89 -21.45 -25.11
CA SER A 4 49.60 -20.96 -26.44
C SER A 4 50.23 -21.87 -27.51
N ALA A 5 49.38 -22.37 -28.40
CA ALA A 5 49.74 -23.28 -29.49
C ALA A 5 50.26 -22.51 -30.73
N THR A 6 51.23 -21.61 -30.56
CA THR A 6 51.78 -20.79 -31.67
C THR A 6 53.30 -20.73 -31.71
N ALA A 7 53.99 -21.78 -31.24
CA ALA A 7 55.46 -21.87 -31.26
C ALA A 7 55.98 -22.97 -32.21
N GLN A 8 55.40 -23.12 -33.40
CA GLN A 8 55.81 -24.20 -34.32
C GLN A 8 56.79 -23.81 -35.44
N ASN A 9 57.20 -22.55 -35.63
CA ASN A 9 58.22 -22.19 -36.65
C ASN A 9 58.99 -20.89 -36.33
N LEU A 10 59.73 -20.82 -35.22
CA LEU A 10 60.63 -19.69 -34.91
C LEU A 10 62.06 -20.19 -34.66
N PRO A 11 63.12 -19.48 -35.11
CA PRO A 11 64.52 -19.87 -34.86
C PRO A 11 64.81 -20.01 -33.37
N ALA A 12 65.68 -20.97 -33.00
CA ALA A 12 66.00 -21.30 -31.61
C ALA A 12 66.48 -20.09 -30.76
N ASP A 13 67.17 -19.15 -31.40
CA ASP A 13 67.65 -17.93 -30.73
C ASP A 13 66.51 -16.96 -30.39
N VAL A 14 65.48 -16.91 -31.24
CA VAL A 14 64.30 -16.04 -31.04
C VAL A 14 63.41 -16.62 -29.96
N THR A 15 63.24 -17.94 -29.92
CA THR A 15 62.51 -18.60 -28.83
C THR A 15 63.23 -18.43 -27.49
N GLN A 16 64.57 -18.51 -27.46
CA GLN A 16 65.34 -18.26 -26.23
C GLN A 16 65.23 -16.80 -25.75
N LEU A 17 65.20 -15.82 -26.66
CA LEU A 17 65.01 -14.42 -26.33
C LEU A 17 63.60 -14.13 -25.77
N ILE A 18 62.57 -14.70 -26.40
CA ILE A 18 61.18 -14.60 -25.93
C ILE A 18 61.05 -15.22 -24.53
N ASP A 19 61.66 -16.39 -24.31
CA ASP A 19 61.71 -17.06 -23.01
C ASP A 19 62.39 -16.21 -21.93
N GLN A 20 63.43 -15.43 -22.27
CA GLN A 20 64.09 -14.52 -21.34
C GLN A 20 63.26 -13.26 -21.08
N LEU A 21 62.60 -12.72 -22.09
CA LEU A 21 61.67 -11.59 -21.97
C LEU A 21 60.44 -11.95 -21.14
N GLU A 22 59.85 -13.14 -21.34
CA GLU A 22 58.75 -13.66 -20.54
C GLU A 22 59.17 -13.86 -19.07
N ARG A 23 60.38 -14.40 -18.84
CA ARG A 23 60.87 -14.62 -17.46
C ARG A 23 61.20 -13.34 -16.72
N HIS A 24 61.72 -12.31 -17.38
CA HIS A 24 62.27 -11.13 -16.68
C HIS A 24 61.44 -9.87 -16.85
N CYS A 25 60.84 -9.65 -18.02
CA CYS A 25 60.24 -8.36 -18.38
C CYS A 25 58.72 -8.39 -18.48
N LEU A 26 58.10 -9.53 -18.83
CA LEU A 26 56.66 -9.62 -19.10
C LEU A 26 55.85 -10.19 -17.91
N ALA A 27 54.57 -9.84 -17.87
CA ALA A 27 53.64 -10.27 -16.85
C ALA A 27 53.34 -11.79 -16.92
N PRO A 28 53.15 -12.47 -15.77
CA PRO A 28 52.94 -13.92 -15.71
C PRO A 28 51.55 -14.37 -16.19
N ASP A 29 50.66 -13.43 -16.54
CA ASP A 29 49.28 -13.69 -16.99
C ASP A 29 49.18 -13.90 -18.52
N GLY A 30 50.31 -13.85 -19.24
CA GLY A 30 50.35 -13.97 -20.70
C GLY A 30 49.95 -12.68 -21.42
N SER A 31 49.71 -11.58 -20.69
CA SER A 31 49.64 -10.26 -21.29
C SER A 31 51.08 -9.83 -21.62
N LEU A 32 51.33 -9.42 -22.86
CA LEU A 32 52.65 -8.93 -23.33
C LEU A 32 53.01 -7.54 -22.71
N ILE A 33 52.57 -7.29 -21.48
CA ILE A 33 52.74 -6.05 -20.74
C ILE A 33 53.95 -6.21 -19.81
N THR A 34 54.72 -5.14 -19.62
CA THR A 34 55.86 -5.14 -18.70
C THR A 34 55.41 -5.40 -17.26
N LYS A 35 56.20 -6.17 -16.49
CA LYS A 35 55.88 -6.50 -15.09
C LYS A 35 55.57 -5.30 -14.20
N SER A 36 56.23 -4.16 -14.41
CA SER A 36 55.96 -2.92 -13.66
C SER A 36 54.53 -2.44 -13.89
N VAL A 37 54.15 -2.25 -15.15
CA VAL A 37 52.79 -1.82 -15.54
C VAL A 37 51.73 -2.82 -15.09
N TYR A 38 52.02 -4.12 -15.12
CA TYR A 38 51.11 -5.13 -14.57
C TYR A 38 50.91 -4.97 -13.05
N ASN A 39 51.98 -4.76 -12.29
CA ASN A 39 51.90 -4.53 -10.85
C ASN A 39 51.18 -3.21 -10.53
N ASP A 40 51.42 -2.14 -11.29
CA ASP A 40 50.76 -0.84 -11.12
C ASP A 40 49.25 -0.95 -11.43
N LEU A 41 48.87 -1.69 -12.48
CA LEU A 41 47.47 -1.98 -12.80
C LEU A 41 46.80 -2.84 -11.72
N GLN A 42 47.53 -3.80 -11.16
CA GLN A 42 47.03 -4.64 -10.08
C GLN A 42 46.81 -3.83 -8.80
N LEU A 43 47.76 -2.95 -8.44
CA LEU A 43 47.62 -2.01 -7.33
C LEU A 43 46.45 -1.05 -7.56
N ALA A 44 46.29 -0.48 -8.75
CA ALA A 44 45.16 0.38 -9.08
C ALA A 44 43.81 -0.35 -8.98
N ARG A 45 43.74 -1.63 -9.36
CA ARG A 45 42.54 -2.47 -9.17
C ARG A 45 42.25 -2.70 -7.69
N GLU A 46 43.28 -2.97 -6.90
CA GLU A 46 43.14 -3.14 -5.45
C GLU A 46 42.67 -1.86 -4.77
N GLU A 47 43.25 -0.71 -5.13
CA GLU A 47 42.82 0.60 -4.63
C GLU A 47 41.39 0.94 -5.04
N MET A 48 41.03 0.70 -6.31
CA MET A 48 39.65 0.88 -6.78
C MET A 48 38.67 -0.03 -6.03
N SER A 49 39.02 -1.30 -5.79
CA SER A 49 38.17 -2.21 -5.04
C SER A 49 38.02 -1.79 -3.57
N ARG A 50 39.09 -1.26 -2.96
CA ARG A 50 39.09 -0.75 -1.58
C ARG A 50 38.22 0.50 -1.46
N GLU A 51 38.31 1.41 -2.43
CA GLU A 51 37.49 2.63 -2.45
C GLU A 51 36.02 2.33 -2.73
N ARG A 52 35.75 1.36 -3.62
CA ARG A 52 34.40 0.84 -3.84
C ARG A 52 33.82 0.23 -2.57
N LEU A 53 34.62 -0.50 -1.79
CA LEU A 53 34.18 -1.07 -0.53
C LEU A 53 33.84 0.04 0.49
N ARG A 54 34.69 1.05 0.63
CA ARG A 54 34.41 2.23 1.47
C ARG A 54 33.15 2.98 1.06
N TYR A 55 32.91 3.12 -0.25
CA TYR A 55 31.69 3.72 -0.76
C TYR A 55 30.44 2.90 -0.37
N LEU A 56 30.51 1.57 -0.50
CA LEU A 56 29.40 0.70 -0.10
C LEU A 56 29.16 0.72 1.41
N GLU A 57 30.21 0.77 2.23
CA GLU A 57 30.10 0.95 3.67
C GLU A 57 29.44 2.30 4.03
N ALA A 58 29.88 3.39 3.40
CA ALA A 58 29.28 4.70 3.59
C ALA A 58 27.81 4.74 3.15
N MET A 59 27.47 4.06 2.05
CA MET A 59 26.10 3.91 1.57
C MET A 59 25.23 3.14 2.57
N ALA A 60 25.75 2.04 3.14
CA ALA A 60 25.03 1.27 4.15
C ALA A 60 24.71 2.14 5.38
N ILE A 61 25.69 2.91 5.88
CA ILE A 61 25.51 3.83 7.01
C ILE A 61 24.47 4.91 6.67
N TYR A 62 24.51 5.46 5.44
CA TYR A 62 23.54 6.44 4.98
C TYR A 62 22.11 5.88 4.93
N CYS A 63 21.92 4.66 4.43
CA CYS A 63 20.62 3.99 4.41
C CYS A 63 20.10 3.72 5.83
N GLU A 64 20.95 3.30 6.76
CA GLU A 64 20.57 3.12 8.17
C GLU A 64 20.16 4.45 8.81
N ALA A 65 20.89 5.53 8.53
CA ALA A 65 20.56 6.86 9.03
C ALA A 65 19.22 7.39 8.50
N ILE A 66 18.91 7.14 7.22
CA ILE A 66 17.60 7.46 6.64
C ILE A 66 16.50 6.64 7.32
N GLY A 67 16.66 5.32 7.43
CA GLY A 67 15.66 4.46 8.06
C GLY A 67 15.35 4.89 9.50
N MET A 68 16.36 5.32 10.25
CA MET A 68 16.18 5.89 11.58
C MET A 68 15.35 7.19 11.60
N VAL A 69 15.46 8.05 10.57
CA VAL A 69 14.66 9.28 10.44
C VAL A 69 13.24 8.97 9.99
N GLU A 70 13.06 8.02 9.07
CA GLU A 70 11.75 7.55 8.61
C GLU A 70 10.95 6.89 9.74
N ASP A 71 11.59 6.03 10.55
CA ASP A 71 11.00 5.44 11.74
C ASP A 71 10.55 6.52 12.74
N TYR A 72 11.32 7.59 12.90
CA TYR A 72 10.96 8.74 13.73
C TYR A 72 9.75 9.50 13.16
N GLN A 73 9.72 9.80 11.87
CA GLN A 73 8.60 10.48 11.21
C GLN A 73 7.31 9.65 11.28
N GLN A 74 7.42 8.32 11.12
CA GLN A 74 6.30 7.40 11.28
C GLN A 74 5.79 7.38 12.73
N ALA A 75 6.70 7.32 13.70
CA ALA A 75 6.38 7.39 15.12
C ALA A 75 5.66 8.71 15.50
N VAL A 76 6.13 9.85 14.99
CA VAL A 76 5.49 11.16 15.17
C VAL A 76 4.10 11.20 14.53
N SER A 77 3.95 10.63 13.33
CA SER A 77 2.67 10.58 12.60
C SER A 77 1.61 9.75 13.35
N VAL A 78 2.01 8.61 13.92
CA VAL A 78 1.13 7.77 14.75
C VAL A 78 0.77 8.47 16.06
N ALA A 79 1.71 9.17 16.69
CA ALA A 79 1.45 9.95 17.90
C ALA A 79 0.45 11.10 17.66
N ASN A 80 0.53 11.76 16.50
CA ASN A 80 -0.39 12.85 16.12
C ASN A 80 -1.82 12.35 15.82
N LEU A 81 -1.99 11.14 15.27
CA LEU A 81 -3.31 10.52 15.05
C LEU A 81 -4.01 10.12 16.38
N GLY A 82 -3.22 9.78 17.41
CA GLY A 82 -3.72 9.29 18.70
C GLY A 82 -4.16 10.34 19.71
N GLY A 83 -4.07 11.65 19.40
CA GLY A 83 -4.54 12.73 20.26
C GLY A 83 -3.82 12.90 21.61
N ILE A 84 -2.66 12.26 21.81
CA ILE A 84 -1.91 12.31 23.08
C ILE A 84 -0.87 13.43 23.01
N ARG A 85 -1.10 14.52 23.76
CA ARG A 85 -0.28 15.75 23.77
C ARG A 85 0.95 15.72 24.69
N ASP A 86 1.20 14.63 25.42
CA ASP A 86 2.22 14.61 26.47
C ASP A 86 3.58 14.10 25.98
N LYS A 87 4.41 15.06 25.56
CA LYS A 87 5.72 14.89 24.91
C LYS A 87 6.77 14.03 25.64
N PRO A 88 6.92 14.01 26.98
CA PRO A 88 8.04 13.29 27.59
C PRO A 88 7.80 11.78 27.82
N GLY A 89 6.55 11.31 27.89
CA GLY A 89 6.21 9.89 28.10
C GLY A 89 6.11 9.05 26.83
N LEU A 90 6.05 9.69 25.65
CA LEU A 90 5.91 9.05 24.34
C LEU A 90 7.19 8.31 23.91
N HIS A 91 8.37 8.76 24.37
CA HIS A 91 9.65 8.24 23.90
C HIS A 91 9.92 6.79 24.30
N ALA A 92 9.47 6.37 25.49
CA ALA A 92 9.64 4.98 25.95
C ALA A 92 8.67 4.00 25.27
N ASN A 93 7.48 4.47 24.88
CA ASN A 93 6.42 3.62 24.32
C ASN A 93 6.54 3.42 22.79
N LEU A 94 7.22 4.31 22.07
CA LEU A 94 7.45 4.22 20.62
C LEU A 94 8.80 3.57 20.22
N GLY A 95 9.54 3.00 21.16
CA GLY A 95 10.79 2.27 20.87
C GLY A 95 11.96 3.14 20.37
N LEU A 96 11.82 4.47 20.42
CA LEU A 96 12.85 5.42 20.01
C LEU A 96 14.00 5.42 21.02
N LYS A 97 15.22 5.13 20.56
CA LYS A 97 16.40 4.99 21.43
C LYS A 97 17.01 6.34 21.87
N ASN A 98 16.68 7.43 21.17
CA ASN A 98 17.30 8.75 21.35
C ASN A 98 16.26 9.87 21.50
N SER A 99 16.71 11.04 21.99
CA SER A 99 15.88 12.25 22.10
C SER A 99 15.50 12.80 20.71
N PRO A 100 14.32 13.44 20.56
CA PRO A 100 13.81 13.95 19.27
C PRO A 100 14.75 14.98 18.61
N GLN A 101 15.45 15.79 19.41
CA GLN A 101 16.44 16.76 18.96
C GLN A 101 17.58 16.12 18.14
N VAL A 102 17.92 14.85 18.40
CA VAL A 102 18.99 14.13 17.68
C VAL A 102 18.51 13.72 16.29
N TYR A 103 17.24 13.33 16.15
CA TYR A 103 16.65 12.96 14.86
C TYR A 103 16.46 14.20 13.97
N GLU A 104 15.98 15.31 14.53
CA GLU A 104 15.87 16.59 13.81
C GLU A 104 17.25 17.12 13.35
N ALA A 105 18.28 17.00 14.20
CA ALA A 105 19.63 17.37 13.83
C ALA A 105 20.24 16.43 12.77
N LEU A 106 19.92 15.14 12.81
CA LEU A 106 20.33 14.15 11.83
C LEU A 106 19.69 14.44 10.47
N GLU A 107 18.37 14.67 10.44
CA GLU A 107 17.61 15.05 9.25
C GLU A 107 18.21 16.32 8.60
N HIS A 108 18.42 17.38 9.37
CA HIS A 108 19.03 18.60 8.85
C HIS A 108 20.44 18.35 8.27
N ARG A 109 21.25 17.50 8.92
CA ARG A 109 22.59 17.17 8.41
C ARG A 109 22.55 16.32 7.14
N LEU A 110 21.59 15.40 7.01
CA LEU A 110 21.39 14.62 5.78
C LEU A 110 21.00 15.52 4.62
N VAL A 111 20.09 16.48 4.83
CA VAL A 111 19.70 17.47 3.82
C VAL A 111 20.90 18.32 3.37
N VAL A 112 21.71 18.80 4.31
CA VAL A 112 22.93 19.57 3.99
C VAL A 112 23.95 18.70 3.24
N ALA A 113 24.12 17.44 3.63
CA ALA A 113 25.03 16.52 2.96
C ALA A 113 24.57 16.20 1.53
N GLU A 114 23.28 15.99 1.31
CA GLU A 114 22.69 15.78 -0.01
C GLU A 114 22.84 17.02 -0.90
N ALA A 115 22.54 18.21 -0.38
CA ALA A 115 22.75 19.46 -1.10
C ALA A 115 24.23 19.65 -1.47
N ALA A 116 25.15 19.34 -0.55
CA ALA A 116 26.58 19.41 -0.81
C ALA A 116 27.06 18.37 -1.85
N GLN A 117 26.45 17.18 -1.90
CA GLN A 117 26.72 16.17 -2.94
C GLN A 117 26.21 16.62 -4.31
N ARG A 118 25.00 17.19 -4.37
CA ARG A 118 24.41 17.75 -5.60
C ARG A 118 25.27 18.89 -6.19
N LEU A 119 26.00 19.62 -5.35
CA LEU A 119 26.92 20.68 -5.79
C LEU A 119 28.31 20.19 -6.22
N ARG A 120 28.75 18.99 -5.79
CA ARG A 120 30.10 18.44 -6.07
C ARG A 120 30.18 17.55 -7.30
N LEU A 121 29.06 17.00 -7.77
CA LEU A 121 29.04 16.06 -8.88
C LEU A 121 28.58 16.76 -10.17
N PRO A 122 29.39 16.77 -11.24
CA PRO A 122 28.84 16.79 -12.58
C PRO A 122 27.91 15.58 -12.71
N LEU A 123 26.64 15.82 -13.08
CA LEU A 123 25.60 14.80 -13.22
C LEU A 123 25.93 13.86 -14.39
N ILE A 124 26.87 12.95 -14.17
CA ILE A 124 27.26 11.92 -15.12
C ILE A 124 26.50 10.66 -14.71
N SER A 125 25.44 10.38 -15.47
CA SER A 125 24.82 9.06 -15.51
C SER A 125 25.88 8.01 -15.83
N LYS A 126 25.64 6.77 -15.41
CA LYS A 126 26.53 5.61 -15.59
C LYS A 126 26.96 5.34 -17.05
N ASP A 127 26.38 6.03 -18.02
CA ASP A 127 26.69 5.91 -19.46
C ASP A 127 26.95 7.25 -20.19
N GLY A 128 27.21 8.35 -19.47
CA GLY A 128 27.66 9.60 -20.09
C GLY A 128 26.62 10.37 -20.92
N ASP A 129 25.33 10.01 -20.85
CA ASP A 129 24.23 10.79 -21.45
C ASP A 129 23.35 11.43 -20.38
N VAL A 130 23.05 12.72 -20.56
CA VAL A 130 22.32 13.56 -19.59
C VAL A 130 20.83 13.44 -19.89
N HIS A 131 20.11 12.60 -19.15
CA HIS A 131 18.64 12.56 -19.22
C HIS A 131 18.03 13.41 -18.10
N GLU A 132 17.63 14.63 -18.48
CA GLU A 132 16.99 15.63 -17.62
C GLU A 132 15.69 15.11 -16.95
N GLU A 133 15.05 14.11 -17.54
CA GLU A 133 13.79 13.50 -17.08
C GLU A 133 13.92 12.63 -15.80
N GLU A 134 15.10 12.05 -15.51
CA GLU A 134 15.30 11.30 -14.25
C GLU A 134 15.53 12.23 -13.05
N ILE A 135 16.05 13.44 -13.31
CA ILE A 135 16.31 14.48 -12.31
C ILE A 135 14.99 15.09 -11.81
N GLU A 136 14.01 15.25 -12.70
CA GLU A 136 12.66 15.69 -12.30
C GLU A 136 11.93 14.63 -11.47
N LYS A 137 12.06 13.33 -11.80
CA LYS A 137 11.43 12.25 -11.01
C LYS A 137 11.96 12.17 -9.58
N MET A 138 13.26 12.34 -9.36
CA MET A 138 13.83 12.38 -8.00
C MET A 138 13.49 13.70 -7.29
N SER A 139 13.38 14.81 -8.01
CA SER A 139 12.95 16.10 -7.43
C SER A 139 11.49 16.10 -6.98
N VAL A 140 10.62 15.30 -7.60
CA VAL A 140 9.21 15.18 -7.21
C VAL A 140 9.03 14.30 -5.97
N LEU A 141 9.89 13.28 -5.77
CA LEU A 141 9.84 12.44 -4.56
C LEU A 141 10.28 13.20 -3.29
N SER A 142 11.27 14.10 -3.38
CA SER A 142 11.75 14.88 -2.22
C SER A 142 10.89 16.09 -1.85
N ARG A 143 9.84 16.42 -2.63
CA ARG A 143 8.98 17.60 -2.39
C ARG A 143 7.64 17.26 -1.72
N SER A 144 7.35 15.99 -1.47
CA SER A 144 6.08 15.54 -0.87
C SER A 144 6.04 15.65 0.67
N SER A 145 7.14 16.04 1.34
CA SER A 145 7.20 16.13 2.81
C SER A 145 7.26 17.55 3.39
N LEU A 146 7.21 18.61 2.58
CA LEU A 146 7.51 19.99 3.06
C LEU A 146 6.40 21.03 2.98
N ASP A 147 5.21 20.72 2.44
CA ASP A 147 4.08 21.66 2.50
C ASP A 147 2.96 21.14 3.40
N SER A 148 3.08 21.41 4.69
CA SER A 148 1.99 21.33 5.66
C SER A 148 2.01 22.55 6.56
N THR A 149 1.62 23.69 6.00
CA THR A 149 0.99 24.76 6.79
C THR A 149 -0.13 25.42 5.98
N ASN A 150 -1.36 25.12 6.41
CA ASN A 150 -2.61 25.85 6.18
C ASN A 150 -3.18 25.90 4.75
N THR A 151 -4.17 25.04 4.46
CA THR A 151 -5.55 25.46 4.10
C THR A 151 -6.54 24.28 4.05
N SER A 152 -7.61 24.41 4.83
CA SER A 152 -8.98 23.88 4.67
C SER A 152 -9.25 22.57 3.90
N ILE A 153 -9.61 21.55 4.68
CA ILE A 153 -10.69 20.56 4.51
C ILE A 153 -11.50 20.66 3.20
N THR A 154 -11.39 19.63 2.35
CA THR A 154 -12.55 19.03 1.66
C THR A 154 -12.29 17.54 1.46
N ILE A 155 -13.06 16.69 2.15
CA ILE A 155 -13.01 15.23 2.04
C ILE A 155 -14.04 14.83 0.99
N SER A 156 -13.59 14.40 -0.20
CA SER A 156 -14.42 13.65 -1.14
C SER A 156 -14.03 12.17 -1.05
N SER A 157 -14.79 11.44 -0.25
CA SER A 157 -14.72 9.98 -0.17
C SER A 157 -15.67 9.36 -1.19
N ASN A 158 -15.14 8.89 -2.32
CA ASN A 158 -15.85 7.96 -3.18
C ASN A 158 -15.57 6.53 -2.70
N SER A 159 -16.57 5.92 -2.05
CA SER A 159 -16.59 4.48 -1.77
C SER A 159 -17.91 3.91 -2.27
N SER A 160 -17.84 3.21 -3.39
CA SER A 160 -18.88 2.36 -3.94
C SER A 160 -19.10 1.15 -3.03
N ASN A 161 -20.33 0.90 -2.57
CA ASN A 161 -20.77 -0.43 -2.15
C ASN A 161 -22.25 -0.62 -2.48
N TYR A 162 -22.52 -1.62 -3.32
CA TYR A 162 -23.83 -2.17 -3.62
C TYR A 162 -24.26 -3.11 -2.48
N THR A 163 -25.51 -3.03 -2.01
CA THR A 163 -26.45 -4.18 -1.93
C THR A 163 -27.85 -3.78 -1.47
N ASN A 164 -28.83 -4.49 -2.04
CA ASN A 164 -30.29 -4.42 -1.88
C ASN A 164 -30.80 -4.70 -0.44
N ILE A 165 -31.97 -4.17 -0.09
CA ILE A 165 -33.23 -4.92 0.19
C ILE A 165 -34.37 -3.95 0.59
N SER A 166 -35.59 -4.42 0.32
CA SER A 166 -36.90 -3.81 0.10
C SER A 166 -37.69 -3.25 1.31
N SER A 167 -38.62 -2.36 0.93
CA SER A 167 -40.02 -2.21 1.38
C SER A 167 -40.34 -1.92 2.85
N VAL A 168 -41.04 -0.80 3.10
CA VAL A 168 -42.48 -0.78 3.48
C VAL A 168 -43.01 0.66 3.47
N TYR A 169 -44.19 0.78 2.88
CA TYR A 169 -45.15 1.87 2.73
C TYR A 169 -45.20 2.94 3.83
N THR A 170 -45.44 4.21 3.44
CA THR A 170 -46.66 4.97 3.78
C THR A 170 -46.68 6.38 3.17
N GLY A 171 -47.81 6.73 2.54
CA GLY A 171 -48.46 8.04 2.70
C GLY A 171 -47.95 9.25 1.92
N GLY A 172 -48.52 9.47 0.74
CA GLY A 172 -49.42 10.61 0.53
C GLY A 172 -48.87 12.04 0.42
N SER A 173 -49.29 12.67 -0.68
CA SER A 173 -49.54 14.10 -0.88
C SER A 173 -48.46 14.94 -1.55
N THR A 174 -48.78 15.22 -2.81
CA THR A 174 -48.34 16.35 -3.63
C THR A 174 -48.52 17.68 -2.89
N ASN A 175 -47.48 18.50 -2.84
CA ASN A 175 -47.57 19.91 -3.22
C ASN A 175 -46.19 20.57 -3.27
N ASN A 176 -45.83 20.99 -4.48
CA ASN A 176 -44.82 22.02 -4.75
C ASN A 176 -45.24 23.34 -4.10
N VAL A 177 -44.39 23.91 -3.26
CA VAL A 177 -44.40 25.35 -2.96
C VAL A 177 -42.96 25.85 -3.04
N PHE A 178 -42.64 26.48 -4.18
CA PHE A 178 -41.60 27.50 -4.25
C PHE A 178 -42.30 28.87 -4.20
N PRO A 179 -41.88 29.81 -3.34
CA PRO A 179 -42.43 31.15 -3.32
C PRO A 179 -41.66 32.02 -4.32
N THR A 180 -42.36 32.56 -5.31
CA THR A 180 -41.83 33.62 -6.18
C THR A 180 -42.40 34.95 -5.71
N ASN A 181 -41.60 35.71 -4.98
CA ASN A 181 -41.80 37.15 -4.82
C ASN A 181 -41.44 37.81 -6.15
N ALA A 182 -42.43 38.38 -6.83
CA ALA A 182 -42.21 39.45 -7.80
C ALA A 182 -43.41 40.37 -7.77
N SER A 183 -43.25 41.48 -7.07
CA SER A 183 -43.98 42.71 -7.34
C SER A 183 -43.72 43.09 -8.80
N ASP A 184 -44.74 43.06 -9.65
CA ASP A 184 -44.65 43.78 -10.91
C ASP A 184 -45.93 44.55 -11.19
N THR A 185 -45.76 45.85 -11.02
CA THR A 185 -46.53 46.93 -11.63
C THR A 185 -46.43 46.82 -13.14
N GLY A 186 -47.34 46.09 -13.77
CA GLY A 186 -47.44 45.95 -15.23
C GLY A 186 -48.86 46.24 -15.74
N ASP A 187 -48.91 46.97 -16.86
CA ASP A 187 -50.08 47.52 -17.56
C ASP A 187 -51.27 46.55 -17.79
N PRO A 188 -52.52 47.06 -17.88
CA PRO A 188 -53.69 46.22 -18.07
C PRO A 188 -53.85 45.85 -19.55
N SER A 189 -53.03 44.92 -20.04
CA SER A 189 -53.23 44.31 -21.35
C SER A 189 -54.36 43.28 -21.31
N VAL A 190 -55.32 43.49 -22.20
CA VAL A 190 -56.47 42.64 -22.59
C VAL A 190 -56.18 41.14 -22.43
N GLY A 191 -56.69 40.54 -21.35
CA GLY A 191 -56.62 39.11 -21.10
C GLY A 191 -57.27 38.80 -19.76
N GLY A 192 -58.41 38.10 -19.78
CA GLY A 192 -59.20 37.80 -18.59
C GLY A 192 -58.45 36.91 -17.60
N VAL A 193 -57.72 37.52 -16.66
CA VAL A 193 -57.24 36.84 -15.45
C VAL A 193 -58.48 36.41 -14.64
N PRO A 194 -58.59 35.14 -14.23
CA PRO A 194 -59.71 34.69 -13.39
C PRO A 194 -59.82 35.58 -12.15
N ASN A 195 -61.03 35.98 -11.79
CA ASN A 195 -61.34 36.85 -10.65
C ASN A 195 -60.86 38.32 -10.76
N ARG A 196 -60.89 38.90 -11.97
CA ARG A 196 -60.81 40.36 -12.17
C ARG A 196 -61.99 40.88 -12.99
N PHE A 197 -63.01 41.43 -12.34
CA PHE A 197 -64.11 42.10 -13.05
C PHE A 197 -63.80 43.59 -13.19
N LEU A 198 -63.79 44.12 -14.42
CA LEU A 198 -63.46 45.51 -14.75
C LEU A 198 -62.09 46.02 -14.21
N GLY A 199 -61.17 45.12 -13.88
CA GLY A 199 -59.87 45.45 -13.29
C GLY A 199 -59.86 45.52 -11.75
N ILE A 200 -60.97 45.16 -11.10
CA ILE A 200 -61.09 45.07 -9.64
C ILE A 200 -60.77 43.63 -9.20
N THR A 201 -59.88 43.48 -8.22
CA THR A 201 -59.55 42.19 -7.57
C THR A 201 -60.30 42.08 -6.24
N PRO A 202 -60.73 40.88 -5.79
CA PRO A 202 -61.38 40.70 -4.48
C PRO A 202 -60.59 41.30 -3.30
N GLY A 203 -59.25 41.30 -3.38
CA GLY A 203 -58.39 41.96 -2.38
C GLY A 203 -58.50 43.48 -2.35
N TYR A 204 -58.76 44.14 -3.48
CA TYR A 204 -59.01 45.59 -3.53
C TYR A 204 -60.34 45.93 -2.83
N LEU A 205 -61.40 45.17 -3.10
CA LEU A 205 -62.70 45.36 -2.43
C LEU A 205 -62.58 45.15 -0.92
N TRP A 206 -61.82 44.14 -0.49
CA TRP A 206 -61.54 43.90 0.92
C TRP A 206 -60.82 45.08 1.58
N GLN A 207 -59.83 45.66 0.90
CA GLN A 207 -59.05 46.78 1.43
C GLN A 207 -59.89 48.06 1.55
N THR A 208 -60.77 48.33 0.58
CA THR A 208 -61.73 49.44 0.64
C THR A 208 -62.78 49.23 1.75
N GLN A 209 -63.20 47.99 1.97
CA GLN A 209 -64.12 47.64 3.07
C GLN A 209 -63.48 47.80 4.45
N VAL A 210 -62.19 47.48 4.59
CA VAL A 210 -61.43 47.63 5.84
C VAL A 210 -61.15 49.12 6.17
N GLN A 211 -60.98 49.98 5.17
CA GLN A 211 -60.73 51.42 5.40
C GLN A 211 -61.98 52.22 5.79
N HIS A 212 -63.19 51.71 5.55
CA HIS A 212 -64.44 52.43 5.81
C HIS A 212 -65.30 51.87 6.95
N ALA A 213 -64.85 50.87 7.72
CA ALA A 213 -65.67 50.25 8.76
C ALA A 213 -65.29 50.62 10.21
N PRO A 214 -66.09 51.44 10.91
CA PRO A 214 -66.52 51.16 12.27
C PRO A 214 -67.85 50.38 12.22
N LEU A 215 -67.95 49.37 13.07
CA LEU A 215 -69.06 48.40 13.18
C LEU A 215 -70.47 49.05 13.01
N ALA A 216 -71.23 48.48 12.06
CA ALA A 216 -72.64 48.74 11.69
C ALA A 216 -72.92 49.94 10.76
N MET A 217 -72.85 49.70 9.43
CA MET A 217 -73.48 50.55 8.40
C MET A 217 -74.45 49.72 7.54
N ASP A 218 -75.51 50.37 7.04
CA ASP A 218 -76.56 49.80 6.21
C ASP A 218 -76.05 49.48 4.79
N VAL A 219 -76.49 48.36 4.22
CA VAL A 219 -76.01 47.80 2.95
C VAL A 219 -76.20 48.77 1.78
N ALA A 220 -77.19 49.67 1.87
CA ALA A 220 -77.50 50.69 0.87
C ALA A 220 -76.42 51.79 0.77
N GLU A 221 -75.77 52.18 1.88
CA GLU A 221 -74.76 53.25 1.87
C GLU A 221 -73.43 52.78 1.27
N TYR A 222 -73.15 51.47 1.31
CA TYR A 222 -71.99 50.86 0.65
C TYR A 222 -72.18 50.66 -0.86
N GLN A 223 -73.41 50.38 -1.30
CA GLN A 223 -73.70 50.10 -2.71
C GLN A 223 -73.56 51.34 -3.61
N MET A 224 -73.88 52.54 -3.11
CA MET A 224 -73.83 53.79 -3.89
C MET A 224 -72.42 54.20 -4.38
N PRO A 225 -71.37 54.23 -3.54
CA PRO A 225 -70.01 54.55 -3.99
C PRO A 225 -69.40 53.43 -4.86
N LEU A 226 -69.71 52.16 -4.56
CA LEU A 226 -69.26 51.03 -5.36
C LEU A 226 -69.85 51.06 -6.78
N LEU A 227 -71.15 51.35 -6.90
CA LEU A 227 -71.83 51.47 -8.19
C LEU A 227 -71.23 52.61 -9.03
N ARG A 228 -70.98 53.78 -8.42
CA ARG A 228 -70.38 54.92 -9.10
C ARG A 228 -68.95 54.64 -9.60
N GLU A 229 -68.15 53.90 -8.84
CA GLU A 229 -66.80 53.48 -9.26
C GLU A 229 -66.85 52.45 -10.41
N ILE A 230 -67.81 51.51 -10.36
CA ILE A 230 -68.04 50.54 -11.44
C ILE A 230 -68.46 51.26 -12.72
N GLU A 231 -69.41 52.20 -12.64
CA GLU A 231 -69.86 52.99 -13.79
C GLU A 231 -68.73 53.82 -14.39
N PHE A 232 -67.92 54.48 -13.57
CA PHE A 232 -66.77 55.27 -14.03
C PHE A 232 -65.75 54.40 -14.78
N ARG A 233 -65.42 53.22 -14.24
CA ARG A 233 -64.47 52.29 -14.89
C ARG A 233 -65.02 51.67 -16.16
N LEU A 234 -66.31 51.34 -16.17
CA LEU A 234 -66.99 50.84 -17.37
C LEU A 234 -66.96 51.91 -18.47
N LYS A 235 -67.30 53.15 -18.12
CA LYS A 235 -67.26 54.29 -19.02
C LYS A 235 -65.86 54.52 -19.58
N SER A 236 -64.83 54.54 -18.74
CA SER A 236 -63.43 54.66 -19.20
C SER A 236 -63.01 53.55 -20.16
N LYS A 237 -63.46 52.31 -19.96
CA LYS A 237 -63.16 51.21 -20.89
C LYS A 237 -63.92 51.32 -22.21
N CYS A 238 -65.18 51.75 -22.15
CA CYS A 238 -65.98 52.01 -23.35
C CYS A 238 -65.39 53.18 -24.17
N ASP A 239 -64.94 54.25 -23.51
CA ASP A 239 -64.29 55.39 -24.15
C ASP A 239 -62.96 54.97 -24.80
N LYS A 240 -62.13 54.17 -24.10
CA LYS A 240 -60.90 53.61 -24.69
C LYS A 240 -61.15 52.69 -25.88
N LEU A 241 -62.23 51.91 -25.85
CA LEU A 241 -62.62 51.08 -27.00
C LEU A 241 -63.12 51.94 -28.15
N ALA A 242 -63.92 52.96 -27.88
CA ALA A 242 -64.39 53.89 -28.89
C ALA A 242 -63.22 54.62 -29.56
N ASP A 243 -62.24 55.09 -28.79
CA ASP A 243 -61.02 55.72 -29.32
C ASP A 243 -60.22 54.75 -30.20
N ALA A 244 -60.08 53.48 -29.82
CA ALA A 244 -59.38 52.48 -30.64
C ALA A 244 -60.10 52.17 -31.95
N PHE A 245 -61.44 52.08 -31.94
CA PHE A 245 -62.22 51.86 -33.18
C PHE A 245 -62.26 53.09 -34.08
N ILE A 246 -62.27 54.30 -33.53
CA ILE A 246 -62.22 55.55 -34.30
C ILE A 246 -60.83 55.71 -34.94
N ASP A 247 -59.75 55.37 -34.22
CA ASP A 247 -58.38 55.45 -34.72
C ASP A 247 -58.07 54.35 -35.78
N ASP A 248 -58.73 53.19 -35.71
CA ASP A 248 -58.67 52.15 -36.75
C ASP A 248 -59.50 52.50 -38.00
N LEU A 249 -60.63 53.21 -37.88
CA LEU A 249 -61.48 53.56 -39.02
C LEU A 249 -60.79 54.58 -39.96
N ASP A 250 -60.10 55.58 -39.42
CA ASP A 250 -59.38 56.59 -40.21
C ASP A 250 -58.00 56.13 -40.71
N LYS A 251 -57.45 55.03 -40.18
CA LYS A 251 -56.22 54.39 -40.72
C LYS A 251 -56.50 53.25 -41.71
N SER A 252 -57.75 52.83 -41.87
CA SER A 252 -58.12 51.62 -42.64
C SER A 252 -58.14 51.78 -44.17
N THR A 253 -57.93 52.96 -44.75
CA THR A 253 -57.96 53.12 -46.23
C THR A 253 -56.65 52.72 -46.93
N ALA A 254 -55.56 52.39 -46.20
CA ALA A 254 -54.28 51.98 -46.79
C ALA A 254 -53.96 50.47 -46.68
N ASN A 255 -54.70 49.70 -45.86
CA ASN A 255 -54.27 48.34 -45.46
C ASN A 255 -54.97 47.17 -46.15
N GLN A 256 -55.77 47.38 -47.21
CA GLN A 256 -56.32 46.27 -48.01
C GLN A 256 -55.25 45.47 -48.79
N SER A 257 -53.99 45.89 -48.76
CA SER A 257 -52.82 45.17 -49.30
C SER A 257 -52.15 44.20 -48.31
N SER A 258 -52.56 44.19 -47.03
CA SER A 258 -51.96 43.35 -45.97
C SER A 258 -52.35 41.87 -46.05
N SER A 259 -53.59 41.57 -46.47
CA SER A 259 -54.08 40.18 -46.56
C SER A 259 -53.56 39.43 -47.79
N ALA A 260 -53.25 40.14 -48.89
CA ALA A 260 -52.75 39.53 -50.14
C ALA A 260 -51.27 39.12 -50.06
N ARG A 261 -50.48 39.74 -49.15
CA ARG A 261 -49.05 39.43 -48.92
C ARG A 261 -48.81 38.39 -47.83
N LEU A 262 -49.88 37.89 -47.19
CA LEU A 262 -49.78 36.91 -46.11
C LEU A 262 -49.19 35.57 -46.59
N PRO A 263 -49.57 35.02 -47.76
CA PRO A 263 -48.94 33.82 -48.31
C PRO A 263 -47.43 33.99 -48.59
N GLU A 264 -47.02 35.17 -49.06
CA GLU A 264 -45.61 35.49 -49.33
C GLU A 264 -44.79 35.65 -48.05
N ARG A 265 -45.37 36.26 -47.01
CA ARG A 265 -44.75 36.34 -45.67
C ARG A 265 -44.63 34.95 -45.03
N VAL A 266 -45.67 34.12 -45.16
CA VAL A 266 -45.64 32.73 -44.67
C VAL A 266 -44.59 31.92 -45.43
N LYS A 267 -44.48 32.09 -46.74
CA LYS A 267 -43.42 31.46 -47.55
C LYS A 267 -42.02 31.86 -47.08
N LEU A 268 -41.77 33.15 -46.84
CA LEU A 268 -40.49 33.62 -46.31
C LEU A 268 -40.20 33.08 -44.90
N ILE A 269 -41.23 32.97 -44.04
CA ILE A 269 -41.08 32.38 -42.70
C ILE A 269 -40.80 30.88 -42.80
N ILE A 270 -41.43 30.16 -43.72
CA ILE A 270 -41.15 28.74 -43.95
C ILE A 270 -39.71 28.57 -44.45
N GLU A 271 -39.28 29.38 -45.42
CA GLU A 271 -37.90 29.35 -45.93
C GLU A 271 -36.87 29.75 -44.85
N GLU A 272 -37.23 30.61 -43.90
CA GLU A 272 -36.42 30.94 -42.73
C GLU A 272 -36.32 29.74 -41.77
N ILE A 273 -37.45 29.13 -41.43
CA ILE A 273 -37.53 27.96 -40.54
C ILE A 273 -36.79 26.78 -41.16
N GLU A 274 -36.95 26.51 -42.45
CA GLU A 274 -36.23 25.42 -43.14
C GLU A 274 -34.71 25.64 -43.13
N ARG A 275 -34.26 26.90 -43.21
CA ARG A 275 -32.84 27.24 -43.12
C ARG A 275 -32.31 27.10 -41.69
N GLU A 276 -33.09 27.53 -40.69
CA GLU A 276 -32.77 27.34 -39.28
C GLU A 276 -32.73 25.84 -38.92
N GLU A 277 -33.68 25.05 -39.41
CA GLU A 277 -33.69 23.59 -39.26
C GLU A 277 -32.45 22.95 -39.91
N GLY A 278 -32.04 23.44 -41.09
CA GLY A 278 -30.80 23.02 -41.75
C GLY A 278 -29.58 23.30 -40.88
N ALA A 279 -29.45 24.51 -40.35
CA ALA A 279 -28.36 24.90 -39.47
C ALA A 279 -28.32 24.07 -38.17
N LEU A 280 -29.48 23.84 -37.54
CA LEU A 280 -29.57 23.02 -36.33
C LEU A 280 -29.18 21.55 -36.58
N ARG A 281 -29.52 20.99 -37.75
CA ARG A 281 -29.10 19.62 -38.11
C ARG A 281 -27.59 19.55 -38.31
N GLU A 282 -26.99 20.53 -38.99
CA GLU A 282 -25.54 20.62 -39.15
C GLU A 282 -24.83 20.76 -37.79
N ASP A 283 -25.37 21.56 -36.87
CA ASP A 283 -24.84 21.71 -35.52
C ASP A 283 -24.89 20.39 -34.75
N LEU A 284 -26.00 19.64 -34.82
CA LEU A 284 -26.12 18.32 -34.21
C LEU A 284 -25.06 17.34 -34.76
N TYR A 285 -24.91 17.25 -36.09
CA TYR A 285 -23.89 16.38 -36.70
C TYR A 285 -22.47 16.80 -36.33
N SER A 286 -22.21 18.11 -36.23
CA SER A 286 -20.92 18.63 -35.79
C SER A 286 -20.63 18.27 -34.33
N ALA A 287 -21.66 18.29 -33.47
CA ALA A 287 -21.54 17.90 -32.06
C ALA A 287 -21.27 16.40 -31.94
N ASP A 288 -22.01 15.55 -32.64
CA ASP A 288 -21.78 14.10 -32.66
C ASP A 288 -20.36 13.74 -33.13
N ARG A 289 -19.84 14.44 -34.14
CA ARG A 289 -18.46 14.26 -34.60
C ARG A 289 -17.45 14.64 -33.52
N LYS A 290 -17.63 15.79 -32.85
CA LYS A 290 -16.77 16.22 -31.73
C LYS A 290 -16.81 15.23 -30.59
N PHE A 291 -17.98 14.68 -30.26
CA PHE A 291 -18.11 13.64 -29.23
C PHE A 291 -17.32 12.38 -29.60
N ALA A 292 -17.43 11.90 -30.84
CA ALA A 292 -16.64 10.76 -31.30
C ALA A 292 -15.13 11.03 -31.20
N GLU A 293 -14.68 12.24 -31.54
CA GLU A 293 -13.28 12.66 -31.40
C GLU A 293 -12.84 12.65 -29.92
N TYR A 294 -13.66 13.17 -28.99
CA TYR A 294 -13.37 13.12 -27.56
C TYR A 294 -13.30 11.68 -27.02
N TYR A 295 -14.24 10.81 -27.42
CA TYR A 295 -14.21 9.40 -27.02
C TYR A 295 -12.95 8.70 -27.53
N ASN A 296 -12.55 8.95 -28.77
CA ASN A 296 -11.32 8.39 -29.33
C ASN A 296 -10.07 8.85 -28.57
N VAL A 297 -10.00 10.12 -28.17
CA VAL A 297 -8.90 10.63 -27.33
C VAL A 297 -8.91 9.97 -25.96
N LEU A 298 -10.09 9.80 -25.35
CA LEU A 298 -10.22 9.13 -24.06
C LEU A 298 -9.79 7.67 -24.13
N GLU A 299 -10.14 6.94 -25.19
CA GLU A 299 -9.68 5.57 -25.42
C GLU A 299 -8.15 5.50 -25.58
N GLN A 300 -7.54 6.47 -26.27
CA GLN A 300 -6.09 6.54 -26.39
C GLN A 300 -5.42 6.79 -25.03
N ILE A 301 -5.94 7.73 -24.23
CA ILE A 301 -5.44 8.01 -22.88
C ILE A 301 -5.57 6.77 -22.00
N LEU A 302 -6.72 6.10 -22.04
CA LEU A 302 -6.93 4.85 -21.30
C LEU A 302 -5.95 3.76 -21.76
N GLY A 303 -5.73 3.62 -23.06
CA GLY A 303 -4.77 2.68 -23.62
C GLY A 303 -3.33 2.95 -23.14
N VAL A 304 -2.92 4.22 -23.10
CA VAL A 304 -1.62 4.63 -22.55
C VAL A 304 -1.54 4.34 -21.05
N LEU A 305 -2.60 4.65 -20.29
CA LEU A 305 -2.62 4.40 -18.85
C LEU A 305 -2.53 2.89 -18.54
N ILE A 306 -3.22 2.05 -19.30
CA ILE A 306 -3.15 0.60 -19.18
C ILE A 306 -1.74 0.09 -19.48
N LYS A 307 -1.10 0.57 -20.55
CA LYS A 307 0.29 0.23 -20.87
C LYS A 307 1.24 0.67 -19.75
N LEU A 308 1.09 1.89 -19.25
CA LEU A 308 1.92 2.42 -18.18
C LEU A 308 1.80 1.58 -16.90
N VAL A 309 0.59 1.19 -16.52
CA VAL A 309 0.37 0.34 -15.34
C VAL A 309 0.94 -1.06 -15.55
N LYS A 310 0.70 -1.69 -16.71
CA LYS A 310 1.21 -3.03 -17.00
C LYS A 310 2.74 -3.06 -17.09
N ASP A 311 3.30 -2.19 -17.92
CA ASP A 311 4.69 -2.24 -18.33
C ASP A 311 5.62 -1.56 -17.32
N LEU A 312 5.20 -0.48 -16.66
CA LEU A 312 6.06 0.20 -15.68
C LEU A 312 5.81 -0.25 -14.24
N LYS A 313 4.55 -0.38 -13.80
CA LYS A 313 4.28 -0.74 -12.40
C LYS A 313 4.34 -2.24 -12.19
N LEU A 314 3.56 -3.01 -12.96
CA LEU A 314 3.45 -4.45 -12.76
C LEU A 314 4.73 -5.20 -13.16
N GLN A 315 5.27 -4.89 -14.34
CA GLN A 315 6.44 -5.61 -14.84
C GLN A 315 7.72 -5.28 -14.07
N HIS A 316 7.96 -4.02 -13.71
CA HIS A 316 9.12 -3.67 -12.87
C HIS A 316 9.00 -4.30 -11.47
N GLN A 317 7.80 -4.31 -10.88
CA GLN A 317 7.57 -4.98 -9.60
C GLN A 317 7.84 -6.48 -9.71
N HIS A 318 7.36 -7.13 -10.78
CA HIS A 318 7.65 -8.54 -11.02
C HIS A 318 9.15 -8.83 -11.16
N GLN A 319 9.88 -8.01 -11.92
CA GLN A 319 11.33 -8.15 -12.08
C GLN A 319 12.08 -7.94 -10.76
N TYR A 320 11.65 -6.96 -9.96
CA TYR A 320 12.23 -6.71 -8.63
C TYR A 320 11.99 -7.90 -7.68
N ASP A 321 10.76 -8.41 -7.64
CA ASP A 321 10.40 -9.57 -6.82
C ASP A 321 11.16 -10.83 -7.25
N GLU A 322 11.38 -11.02 -8.55
CA GLU A 322 12.18 -12.13 -9.08
C GLU A 322 13.65 -12.01 -8.67
N LEU A 323 14.24 -10.80 -8.74
CA LEU A 323 15.59 -10.55 -8.27
C LEU A 323 15.71 -10.77 -6.75
N GLN A 324 14.73 -10.31 -5.97
CA GLN A 324 14.71 -10.50 -4.53
C GLN A 324 14.59 -11.99 -4.17
N LYS A 325 13.73 -12.74 -4.88
CA LYS A 325 13.61 -14.19 -4.73
C LYS A 325 14.93 -14.90 -5.02
N THR A 326 15.57 -14.59 -6.14
CA THR A 326 16.85 -15.23 -6.52
C THR A 326 17.95 -14.90 -5.49
N TRP A 327 18.03 -13.66 -5.02
CA TRP A 327 18.95 -13.27 -3.95
C TRP A 327 18.71 -14.04 -2.64
N LEU A 328 17.45 -14.13 -2.20
CA LEU A 328 17.07 -14.88 -1.01
C LEU A 328 17.40 -16.38 -1.14
N CYS A 329 17.11 -16.98 -2.30
CA CYS A 329 17.48 -18.37 -2.58
C CYS A 329 19.00 -18.58 -2.48
N LYS A 330 19.81 -17.71 -3.09
CA LYS A 330 21.28 -17.79 -3.01
C LYS A 330 21.79 -17.63 -1.59
N ARG A 331 21.17 -16.75 -0.80
CA ARG A 331 21.48 -16.57 0.63
C ARG A 331 21.14 -17.82 1.46
N CYS A 332 20.00 -18.45 1.20
CA CYS A 332 19.62 -19.71 1.84
C CYS A 332 20.55 -20.87 1.45
N GLU A 333 20.91 -21.00 0.17
CA GLU A 333 21.89 -21.98 -0.31
C GLU A 333 23.25 -21.79 0.38
N THR A 334 23.70 -20.54 0.51
CA THR A 334 24.95 -20.19 1.20
C THR A 334 24.90 -20.57 2.68
N MET A 335 23.79 -20.27 3.36
CA MET A 335 23.61 -20.65 4.76
C MET A 335 23.59 -22.18 4.92
N SER A 336 22.90 -22.89 4.02
CA SER A 336 22.86 -24.36 4.00
C SER A 336 24.26 -24.95 3.82
N ALA A 337 25.06 -24.40 2.91
CA ALA A 337 26.44 -24.83 2.70
C ALA A 337 27.32 -24.56 3.93
N LYS A 338 27.16 -23.42 4.60
CA LYS A 338 27.85 -23.11 5.86
C LYS A 338 27.50 -24.10 6.96
N LEU A 339 26.22 -24.41 7.13
CA LEU A 339 25.77 -25.38 8.13
C LEU A 339 26.35 -26.78 7.87
N ARG A 340 26.35 -27.25 6.63
CA ARG A 340 26.98 -28.54 6.28
C ARG A 340 28.48 -28.53 6.52
N ALA A 341 29.18 -27.43 6.25
CA ALA A 341 30.60 -27.32 6.55
C ALA A 341 30.85 -27.43 8.07
N LEU A 342 30.05 -26.75 8.89
CA LEU A 342 30.12 -26.85 10.35
C LEU A 342 29.81 -28.27 10.85
N GLU A 343 28.82 -28.94 10.27
CA GLU A 343 28.51 -30.34 10.56
C GLU A 343 29.72 -31.23 10.27
N HIS A 344 30.36 -31.09 9.12
CA HIS A 344 31.56 -31.86 8.78
C HIS A 344 32.75 -31.54 9.70
N ILE A 345 32.94 -30.29 10.11
CA ILE A 345 33.97 -29.91 11.09
C ILE A 345 33.69 -30.59 12.43
N LEU A 346 32.45 -30.52 12.94
CA LEU A 346 32.05 -31.19 14.18
C LEU A 346 32.27 -32.71 14.09
N LEU A 347 31.92 -33.35 12.97
CA LEU A 347 32.15 -34.77 12.78
C LEU A 347 33.64 -35.12 12.77
N LEU A 348 34.49 -34.31 12.14
CA LEU A 348 35.94 -34.52 12.16
C LEU A 348 36.54 -34.32 13.55
N GLU A 349 36.07 -33.31 14.30
CA GLU A 349 36.54 -33.03 15.66
C GLU A 349 36.07 -34.09 16.68
N THR A 350 34.86 -34.63 16.53
CA THR A 350 34.30 -35.65 17.44
C THR A 350 34.76 -37.07 17.11
N TYR A 351 34.80 -37.41 15.82
CA TYR A 351 35.19 -38.73 15.31
C TYR A 351 36.60 -38.69 14.72
N THR A 352 37.57 -38.45 15.59
CA THR A 352 38.99 -38.57 15.27
C THR A 352 39.40 -40.03 14.99
N GLN A 353 40.54 -40.21 14.33
CA GLN A 353 41.10 -41.53 14.02
C GLN A 353 41.31 -42.41 15.26
N ASP A 354 41.47 -41.80 16.44
CA ASP A 354 41.67 -42.50 17.71
C ASP A 354 40.36 -42.73 18.48
N SER A 355 39.40 -41.79 18.40
CA SER A 355 38.11 -41.93 19.09
C SER A 355 37.20 -42.98 18.45
N VAL A 356 37.26 -43.17 17.13
CA VAL A 356 36.44 -44.17 16.42
C VAL A 356 36.76 -45.61 16.83
N PRO A 357 38.03 -46.08 16.85
CA PRO A 357 38.38 -47.41 17.37
C PRO A 357 38.06 -47.57 18.86
N ALA A 358 38.25 -46.52 19.66
CA ALA A 358 37.91 -46.55 21.09
C ALA A 358 36.41 -46.76 21.31
N LEU A 359 35.56 -46.01 20.58
CA LEU A 359 34.11 -46.18 20.59
C LEU A 359 33.68 -47.58 20.12
N HIS A 360 34.34 -48.16 19.12
CA HIS A 360 34.07 -49.54 18.69
C HIS A 360 34.40 -50.57 19.78
N LYS A 361 35.51 -50.40 20.50
CA LYS A 361 35.86 -51.25 21.63
C LYS A 361 34.81 -51.13 22.74
N ILE A 362 34.44 -49.90 23.13
CA ILE A 362 33.40 -49.66 24.14
C ILE A 362 32.07 -50.28 23.72
N ARG A 363 31.64 -50.08 22.47
CA ARG A 363 30.43 -50.70 21.92
C ARG A 363 30.48 -52.21 22.02
N LYS A 364 31.61 -52.83 21.65
CA LYS A 364 31.80 -54.27 21.74
C LYS A 364 31.67 -54.77 23.18
N TYR A 365 32.36 -54.13 24.13
CA TYR A 365 32.25 -54.46 25.55
C TYR A 365 30.82 -54.33 26.09
N LEU A 366 30.10 -53.26 25.70
CA LEU A 366 28.72 -53.05 26.12
C LEU A 366 27.80 -54.13 25.54
N VAL A 367 27.95 -54.47 24.26
CA VAL A 367 27.17 -55.53 23.62
C VAL A 367 27.42 -56.87 24.30
N GLU A 368 28.69 -57.25 24.50
CA GLU A 368 29.07 -58.49 25.20
C GLU A 368 28.52 -58.53 26.63
N ALA A 369 28.63 -57.43 27.38
CA ALA A 369 28.07 -57.33 28.73
C ALA A 369 26.54 -57.44 28.74
N THR A 370 25.85 -56.84 27.76
CA THR A 370 24.39 -56.97 27.64
C THR A 370 23.96 -58.37 27.26
N GLU A 371 24.71 -59.04 26.37
CA GLU A 371 24.46 -60.44 26.00
C GLU A 371 24.67 -61.35 27.21
N GLU A 372 25.78 -61.20 27.94
CA GLU A 372 26.06 -61.97 29.16
C GLU A 372 24.98 -61.75 30.23
N ALA A 373 24.59 -60.49 30.47
CA ALA A 373 23.50 -60.17 31.41
C ALA A 373 22.16 -60.78 30.95
N SER A 374 21.86 -60.75 29.65
CA SER A 374 20.65 -61.35 29.10
C SER A 374 20.65 -62.88 29.23
N LEU A 375 21.80 -63.53 29.02
CA LEU A 375 21.97 -64.97 29.22
C LEU A 375 21.81 -65.35 30.69
N ALA A 376 22.41 -64.57 31.60
CA ALA A 376 22.27 -64.77 33.04
C ALA A 376 20.81 -64.58 33.49
N TYR A 377 20.13 -63.54 33.01
CA TYR A 377 18.72 -63.29 33.26
C TYR A 377 17.85 -64.44 32.74
N ASN A 378 18.02 -64.83 31.47
CA ASN A 378 17.26 -65.93 30.87
C ASN A 378 17.48 -67.24 31.64
N LYS A 379 18.71 -67.53 32.05
CA LYS A 379 19.05 -68.69 32.89
C LYS A 379 18.40 -68.63 34.27
N ALA A 380 18.32 -67.46 34.89
CA ALA A 380 17.62 -67.28 36.16
C ALA A 380 16.10 -67.45 35.98
N VAL A 381 15.52 -66.91 34.91
CA VAL A 381 14.09 -67.05 34.58
C VAL A 381 13.72 -68.51 34.29
N THR A 382 14.54 -69.25 33.54
CA THR A 382 14.28 -70.67 33.29
C THR A 382 14.31 -71.48 34.59
N ARG A 383 15.30 -71.23 35.46
CA ARG A 383 15.35 -71.84 36.80
C ARG A 383 14.14 -71.47 37.65
N LEU A 384 13.71 -70.21 37.65
CA LEU A 384 12.50 -69.80 38.38
C LEU A 384 11.24 -70.49 37.84
N ARG A 385 11.12 -70.66 36.52
CA ARG A 385 10.01 -71.42 35.91
C ARG A 385 10.01 -72.88 36.33
N GLU A 386 11.19 -73.51 36.44
CA GLU A 386 11.32 -74.88 36.97
C GLU A 386 10.77 -74.97 38.40
N TYR A 387 11.07 -74.00 39.26
CA TYR A 387 10.53 -73.97 40.64
C TYR A 387 9.04 -73.62 40.72
N GLN A 388 8.52 -72.78 39.81
CA GLN A 388 7.11 -72.42 39.76
C GLN A 388 6.19 -73.62 39.45
N GLY A 389 6.72 -74.67 38.82
CA GLY A 389 6.01 -75.92 38.57
C GLY A 389 6.01 -76.92 39.74
N VAL A 390 6.66 -76.59 40.86
CA VAL A 390 6.77 -77.46 42.05
C VAL A 390 5.62 -77.18 43.02
N ASP A 391 5.19 -78.21 43.75
CA ASP A 391 4.09 -78.20 44.75
C ASP A 391 4.26 -77.07 45.80
N PRO A 392 3.17 -76.34 46.20
CA PRO A 392 3.17 -75.39 47.32
C PRO A 392 3.83 -75.86 48.63
N HIS A 393 3.91 -77.18 48.87
CA HIS A 393 4.68 -77.72 50.00
C HIS A 393 6.18 -77.36 49.93
N PHE A 394 6.75 -77.27 48.74
CA PHE A 394 8.15 -76.90 48.50
C PHE A 394 8.46 -75.46 48.94
N ASP A 395 7.55 -74.51 48.73
CA ASP A 395 7.72 -73.12 49.21
C ASP A 395 7.81 -73.05 50.73
N THR A 396 7.09 -73.92 51.42
CA THR A 396 7.12 -73.99 52.90
C THR A 396 8.47 -74.52 53.39
N ILE A 397 9.00 -75.55 52.72
CA ILE A 397 10.33 -76.11 52.99
C ILE A 397 11.43 -75.08 52.66
N ALA A 398 11.33 -74.38 51.54
CA ALA A 398 12.30 -73.35 51.14
C ALA A 398 12.36 -72.20 52.16
N ARG A 399 11.21 -71.75 52.69
CA ARG A 399 11.16 -70.76 53.78
C ARG A 399 11.80 -71.27 55.07
N GLN A 400 11.51 -72.50 55.48
CA GLN A 400 12.11 -73.10 56.68
C GLN A 400 13.63 -73.25 56.52
N TYR A 401 14.10 -73.67 55.35
CA TYR A 401 15.51 -73.75 55.03
C TYR A 401 16.18 -72.37 55.09
N GLN A 402 15.56 -71.35 54.49
CA GLN A 402 16.08 -69.98 54.54
C GLN A 402 16.16 -69.43 55.97
N ASP A 403 15.18 -69.72 56.82
CA ASP A 403 15.19 -69.34 58.23
C ASP A 403 16.30 -70.06 59.01
N MET A 404 16.55 -71.35 58.71
CA MET A 404 17.67 -72.09 59.29
C MET A 404 19.03 -71.55 58.82
N VAL A 405 19.19 -71.24 57.54
CA VAL A 405 20.42 -70.66 56.99
C VAL A 405 20.70 -69.30 57.62
N LYS A 406 19.69 -68.42 57.74
CA LYS A 406 19.85 -67.13 58.45
C LYS A 406 20.27 -67.32 59.90
N LYS A 407 19.71 -68.31 60.61
CA LYS A 407 20.12 -68.63 61.98
C LYS A 407 21.56 -69.12 62.02
N LEU A 408 21.99 -69.96 61.07
CA LEU A 408 23.36 -70.44 60.97
C LEU A 408 24.35 -69.31 60.65
N GLU A 409 24.03 -68.41 59.73
CA GLU A 409 24.84 -67.22 59.44
C GLU A 409 24.96 -66.31 60.66
N ASN A 410 23.86 -66.07 61.38
CA ASN A 410 23.88 -65.31 62.63
C ASN A 410 24.72 -65.99 63.72
N MET A 411 24.64 -67.31 63.85
CA MET A 411 25.44 -68.08 64.79
C MET A 411 26.92 -68.09 64.40
N GLN A 412 27.24 -68.28 63.11
CA GLN A 412 28.60 -68.19 62.59
C GLN A 412 29.18 -66.80 62.80
N TRP A 413 28.40 -65.75 62.53
CA TRP A 413 28.78 -64.38 62.82
C TRP A 413 29.04 -64.18 64.31
N THR A 414 28.18 -64.71 65.18
CA THR A 414 28.34 -64.64 66.65
C THR A 414 29.57 -65.40 67.13
N ILE A 415 29.83 -66.60 66.60
CA ILE A 415 31.00 -67.41 66.92
C ILE A 415 32.27 -66.69 66.45
N HIS A 416 32.27 -66.16 65.24
CA HIS A 416 33.40 -65.41 64.69
C HIS A 416 33.68 -64.16 65.54
N GLN A 417 32.64 -63.46 65.99
CA GLN A 417 32.76 -62.33 66.89
C GLN A 417 33.33 -62.74 68.25
N VAL A 418 32.86 -63.85 68.83
CA VAL A 418 33.36 -64.39 70.10
C VAL A 418 34.81 -64.88 69.98
N GLU A 419 35.19 -65.48 68.86
CA GLU A 419 36.56 -65.88 68.56
C GLU A 419 37.49 -64.65 68.44
N MET A 420 37.01 -63.58 67.78
CA MET A 420 37.71 -62.30 67.74
C MET A 420 37.87 -61.68 69.14
N ASP A 421 36.89 -61.85 70.03
CA ASP A 421 36.94 -61.35 71.41
C ASP A 421 37.82 -62.21 72.34
N LEU A 422 37.82 -63.53 72.18
CA LEU A 422 38.71 -64.47 72.93
C LEU A 422 40.18 -64.30 72.55
N ASN A 423 40.48 -64.10 71.26
CA ASN A 423 41.82 -63.81 70.78
C ASN A 423 42.32 -62.41 71.19
N ARG A 424 41.45 -61.56 71.76
CA ARG A 424 41.78 -60.22 72.29
C ARG A 424 42.04 -60.19 73.80
N LEU A 425 41.85 -61.28 74.54
CA LEU A 425 42.21 -61.36 75.97
C LEU A 425 43.70 -61.66 76.14
N PRO A 426 44.44 -60.92 76.98
CA PRO A 426 45.86 -61.18 77.22
C PRO A 426 46.05 -62.47 78.02
N SER A 427 46.87 -63.40 77.50
CA SER A 427 47.39 -64.55 78.24
C SER A 427 48.16 -64.04 79.48
N SER A 428 47.61 -64.27 80.67
CA SER A 428 48.31 -64.08 81.96
C SER A 428 49.14 -65.31 82.31
#